data_AF-A0A8T4U570-F1
#
_entry.id   AF-A0A8T4U570-F1
#
_cell.length_a   1.000
_cell.length_b   1.000
_cell.length_c   1.000
_cell.angle_alpha   90.00
_cell.angle_beta   90.00
_cell.angle_gamma   90.00
#
_symmetry.space_group_name_H-M   'P 1'
#
loop_
_entity.id
_entity.type
_entity.pdbx_description
1 polymer ?
#
loop_
_entity_poly.entity_id
_entity_poly.type
_entity_poly.pdbx_seq_one_letter_code
_entity_poly.pdbx_strand_id
1 'polypeptide(L)'
;MVDEKIFDVFFREKPSMLLVNLKNAKGPIYASSVAKLIDCTYSHVIKILLDMNKAGLINFEKKGRLKLLTLTKKGSDVAEHIEAVRNLL
;
A
#
# COMPACT_ATOMS: atom_id res chain seq x y z
N MET A 1 -5.71 22.35 -2.11
CA MET A 1 -5.58 21.36 -3.21
C MET A 1 -4.20 20.77 -3.05
N VAL A 2 -4.10 19.46 -2.84
CA VAL A 2 -2.79 18.79 -2.71
C VAL A 2 -2.07 18.95 -4.04
N ASP A 3 -0.84 19.46 -4.03
CA ASP A 3 -0.04 19.50 -5.26
C ASP A 3 0.55 18.10 -5.50
N GLU A 4 -0.17 17.29 -6.27
CA GLU A 4 0.24 15.92 -6.59
C GLU A 4 1.64 15.87 -7.22
N LYS A 5 2.08 16.93 -7.92
CA LYS A 5 3.40 16.97 -8.54
C LYS A 5 4.54 17.01 -7.52
N ILE A 6 4.39 17.73 -6.40
CA ILE A 6 5.48 17.78 -5.40
C ILE A 6 5.55 16.48 -4.59
N PHE A 7 4.39 15.85 -4.33
CA PHE A 7 4.37 14.54 -3.67
C PHE A 7 5.12 13.48 -4.49
N ASP A 8 4.95 13.49 -5.81
CA ASP A 8 5.60 12.58 -6.75
C ASP A 8 7.13 12.72 -6.81
N VAL A 9 7.66 13.90 -6.47
CA VAL A 9 9.11 14.14 -6.38
C VAL A 9 9.72 13.39 -5.19
N PHE A 10 9.00 13.31 -4.07
CA PHE A 10 9.47 12.64 -2.86
C PHE A 10 9.07 11.16 -2.79
N PHE A 11 7.88 10.84 -3.30
CA PHE A 11 7.26 9.54 -3.16
C PHE A 11 6.79 9.00 -4.50
N ARG A 12 6.95 7.69 -4.71
CA ARG A 12 6.25 7.03 -5.82
C ARG A 12 4.79 6.88 -5.42
N GLU A 13 3.91 7.69 -6.02
CA GLU A 13 2.50 7.79 -5.66
C GLU A 13 1.82 6.42 -5.51
N LYS A 14 1.87 5.61 -6.56
CA LYS A 14 1.20 4.30 -6.65
C LYS A 14 1.56 3.37 -5.47
N PRO A 15 2.85 3.08 -5.18
CA PRO A 15 3.25 2.33 -3.98
C PRO A 15 2.89 3.00 -2.65
N SER A 16 3.02 4.33 -2.53
CA SER A 16 2.70 5.05 -1.29
C SER A 16 1.21 4.97 -0.98
N MET A 17 0.37 5.22 -1.98
CA MET A 17 -1.08 5.17 -1.88
C MET A 17 -1.60 3.74 -1.70
N LEU A 18 -0.88 2.72 -2.15
CA LEU A 18 -1.21 1.34 -1.79
C LEU A 18 -1.24 1.15 -0.28
N LEU A 19 -0.20 1.61 0.43
CA LEU A 19 -0.11 1.44 1.87
C LEU A 19 -1.22 2.21 2.60
N VAL A 20 -1.50 3.44 2.17
CA VAL A 20 -2.60 4.28 2.68
C VAL A 20 -3.97 3.64 2.42
N ASN A 21 -4.19 3.08 1.23
CA ASN A 21 -5.43 2.39 0.88
C ASN A 21 -5.63 1.12 1.71
N LEU A 22 -4.57 0.38 2.02
CA LEU A 22 -4.64 -0.77 2.94
C LEU A 22 -5.03 -0.33 4.36
N LYS A 23 -4.60 0.85 4.82
CA LYS A 23 -4.97 1.42 6.13
C LYS A 23 -6.44 1.80 6.18
N ASN A 24 -6.93 2.44 5.12
CA ASN A 24 -8.30 2.94 5.05
C ASN A 24 -9.33 1.85 4.68
N ALA A 25 -8.88 0.64 4.36
CA ALA A 25 -9.76 -0.49 4.07
C ALA A 25 -10.43 -1.01 5.35
N LYS A 26 -11.74 -1.30 5.26
CA LYS A 26 -12.54 -1.83 6.37
C LYS A 26 -12.24 -3.28 6.75
N GLY A 27 -11.18 -3.88 6.20
CA GLY A 27 -10.81 -5.27 6.44
C GLY A 27 -9.71 -5.79 5.51
N PRO A 28 -9.36 -7.09 5.62
CA PRO A 28 -8.32 -7.72 4.83
C PRO A 28 -8.59 -7.61 3.32
N ILE A 29 -7.58 -7.21 2.55
CA ILE A 29 -7.72 -7.05 1.09
C ILE A 29 -7.07 -8.24 0.37
N TYR A 30 -7.73 -8.77 -0.65
CA TYR A 30 -7.11 -9.76 -1.53
C TYR A 30 -6.05 -9.10 -2.42
N ALA A 31 -4.87 -9.72 -2.53
CA ALA A 31 -3.81 -9.23 -3.42
C ALA A 31 -4.27 -9.08 -4.88
N SER A 32 -5.21 -9.90 -5.34
CA SER A 32 -5.84 -9.78 -6.67
C SER A 32 -6.69 -8.52 -6.84
N SER A 33 -7.30 -8.02 -5.77
CA SER A 33 -8.07 -6.77 -5.77
C SER A 33 -7.16 -5.54 -5.76
N VAL A 34 -5.97 -5.66 -5.15
CA VAL A 34 -4.97 -4.58 -5.12
C VAL A 34 -4.49 -4.20 -6.52
N ALA A 35 -4.31 -5.16 -7.42
CA ALA A 35 -3.85 -4.85 -8.77
C ALA A 35 -4.80 -3.96 -9.57
N LYS A 36 -6.10 -3.99 -9.25
CA LYS A 36 -7.10 -3.08 -9.86
C LYS A 36 -6.99 -1.65 -9.33
N LEU A 37 -6.43 -1.45 -8.14
CA LEU A 37 -6.32 -0.14 -7.49
C LEU A 37 -5.09 0.67 -7.96
N ILE A 38 -4.03 0.00 -8.43
CA ILE A 38 -2.74 0.65 -8.69
C ILE A 38 -2.49 0.89 -10.19
N ASP A 39 -3.40 0.47 -11.08
CA ASP A 39 -3.24 0.63 -12.54
C ASP A 39 -1.83 0.18 -13.00
N CYS A 40 -1.44 -1.03 -12.62
CA CYS A 40 -0.17 -1.61 -13.02
C CYS A 40 -0.29 -3.13 -13.18
N THR A 41 0.71 -3.75 -13.81
CA THR A 41 0.68 -5.19 -14.07
C THR A 41 0.72 -5.98 -12.77
N TYR A 42 0.05 -7.14 -12.75
CA TYR A 42 -0.01 -8.00 -11.57
C TYR A 42 1.40 -8.38 -11.05
N SER A 43 2.35 -8.67 -11.95
CA SER A 43 3.72 -9.00 -11.56
C SER A 43 4.43 -7.85 -10.85
N HIS A 44 4.17 -6.60 -11.24
CA HIS A 44 4.73 -5.42 -10.58
C HIS A 44 4.16 -5.26 -9.17
N VAL A 45 2.84 -5.40 -9.01
CA VAL A 45 2.16 -5.32 -7.71
C VAL A 45 2.71 -6.37 -6.74
N ILE A 46 2.88 -7.61 -7.21
CA ILE A 46 3.41 -8.69 -6.37
C ILE A 46 4.83 -8.39 -5.89
N LYS A 47 5.68 -7.79 -6.74
CA LYS A 47 7.02 -7.36 -6.33
C LYS A 47 6.97 -6.31 -5.22
N ILE A 48 6.14 -5.28 -5.38
CA ILE A 48 5.95 -4.22 -4.36
C ILE A 48 5.47 -4.81 -3.04
N LEU A 49 4.43 -5.66 -3.08
CA LEU A 49 3.89 -6.31 -1.89
C LEU A 49 4.94 -7.20 -1.21
N LEU A 50 5.76 -7.92 -1.97
CA LEU A 50 6.84 -8.72 -1.41
C LEU A 50 7.89 -7.85 -0.69
N ASP A 51 8.25 -6.71 -1.28
CA ASP A 51 9.21 -5.78 -0.68
C ASP A 51 8.64 -5.12 0.59
N MET A 52 7.36 -4.74 0.58
CA MET A 52 6.67 -4.24 1.77
C MET A 52 6.59 -5.28 2.89
N ASN A 53 6.35 -6.55 2.55
CA ASN A 53 6.33 -7.64 3.53
C ASN A 53 7.73 -7.88 4.12
N LYS A 54 8.78 -7.90 3.30
CA LYS A 54 10.17 -7.97 3.77
C LYS A 54 10.55 -6.82 4.69
N ALA A 55 10.03 -5.61 4.42
CA ALA A 55 10.23 -4.44 5.27
C ALA A 55 9.38 -4.44 6.55
N GLY A 56 8.51 -5.45 6.73
CA GLY A 56 7.63 -5.60 7.88
C GLY A 56 6.46 -4.62 7.90
N LEU A 57 6.02 -4.10 6.76
CA LEU A 57 4.90 -3.17 6.65
C LEU A 57 3.55 -3.90 6.49
N ILE A 58 3.56 -5.07 5.86
CA ILE A 58 2.35 -5.86 5.61
C ILE A 58 2.58 -7.33 5.95
N ASN A 59 1.49 -8.03 6.26
CA ASN A 59 1.44 -9.47 6.41
C ASN A 59 0.69 -10.12 5.24
N PHE A 60 1.12 -11.33 4.89
CA PHE A 60 0.37 -12.22 4.01
C PHE A 60 -0.28 -13.32 4.85
N GLU A 61 -1.61 -13.31 4.93
CA GLU A 61 -2.35 -14.46 5.41
C GLU A 61 -2.71 -15.37 4.25
N LYS A 62 -2.28 -16.63 4.33
CA LYS A 62 -2.61 -17.65 3.34
C LYS A 62 -3.95 -18.28 3.71
N LYS A 63 -5.03 -17.87 3.03
CA LYS A 63 -6.32 -18.57 3.06
C LYS A 63 -6.48 -19.38 1.77
N GLY A 64 -5.98 -20.62 1.81
CA GLY A 64 -5.96 -21.51 0.64
C GLY A 64 -5.04 -20.99 -0.47
N ARG A 65 -5.59 -20.77 -1.67
CA ARG A 65 -4.85 -20.18 -2.82
C ARG A 65 -4.79 -18.66 -2.77
N LEU A 66 -5.59 -18.01 -1.92
CA LEU A 66 -5.70 -16.57 -1.83
C LEU A 66 -4.77 -16.03 -0.74
N LYS A 67 -4.05 -14.96 -1.06
CA LYS A 67 -3.27 -14.17 -0.09
C LYS A 67 -4.10 -12.95 0.33
N LEU A 68 -4.48 -12.92 1.60
CA LEU A 68 -5.03 -11.74 2.24
C LEU A 68 -3.89 -10.84 2.72
N LEU A 69 -4.06 -9.55 2.51
CA LEU A 69 -3.15 -8.49 2.90
C LEU A 69 -3.70 -7.77 4.12
N THR A 70 -2.87 -7.66 5.15
CA THR A 70 -3.14 -6.85 6.33
C THR A 70 -1.92 -6.00 6.64
N LEU A 71 -2.12 -4.81 7.21
CA LEU A 71 -1.00 -4.00 7.71
C LEU A 71 -0.47 -4.58 9.02
N THR A 72 0.84 -4.48 9.21
CA THR A 72 1.41 -4.57 10.55
C THR A 72 1.18 -3.26 11.29
N LYS A 73 1.43 -3.22 12.61
CA LYS A 73 1.43 -1.95 13.35
C LYS A 73 2.36 -0.92 12.70
N LYS A 74 3.60 -1.33 12.38
CA LYS A 74 4.57 -0.50 11.67
C LYS A 74 4.04 0.01 10.32
N GLY A 75 3.35 -0.85 9.56
CA GLY A 75 2.73 -0.46 8.30
C GLY A 75 1.65 0.60 8.46
N SER A 76 0.79 0.43 9.47
CA SER A 76 -0.26 1.42 9.79
C SER A 76 0.35 2.76 10.19
N ASP A 77 1.35 2.76 11.07
CA ASP A 77 2.04 3.97 11.49
C ASP A 77 2.69 4.67 10.28
N VAL A 78 3.41 3.94 9.43
CA VAL A 78 4.02 4.51 8.21
C VAL A 78 2.96 5.07 7.26
N ALA A 79 1.84 4.37 7.06
CA ALA A 79 0.75 4.84 6.21
C ALA A 79 0.15 6.15 6.72
N GLU A 80 -0.01 6.29 8.03
CA GLU A 80 -0.50 7.51 8.66
C GLU A 80 0.44 8.69 8.46
N HIS A 81 1.76 8.49 8.60
CA HIS A 81 2.73 9.55 8.33
C HIS A 81 2.77 9.95 6.85
N ILE A 82 2.65 8.99 5.93
CA ILE A 82 2.56 9.29 4.49
C ILE A 82 1.32 10.14 4.18
N GLU A 83 0.17 9.76 4.76
CA GLU A 83 -1.08 10.50 4.60
C GLU A 83 -0.99 11.92 5.19
N ALA A 84 -0.34 12.07 6.35
CA ALA A 84 -0.09 13.37 6.96
C ALA A 84 0.80 14.25 6.07
N VAL A 85 1.92 13.72 5.55
CA VAL A 85 2.80 14.46 4.63
C VAL A 85 2.05 14.86 3.36
N ARG A 86 1.26 13.96 2.77
CA ARG A 86 0.45 14.27 1.58
C ARG A 86 -0.55 15.40 1.83
N ASN A 87 -1.11 15.50 3.03
CA ASN A 87 -2.08 16.55 3.36
C ASN A 87 -1.42 17.91 3.66
N LEU A 88 -0.11 17.93 3.96
CA LEU A 88 0.66 19.16 4.19
C LEU A 88 1.24 19.76 2.89
N LEU A 89 1.37 18.94 1.85
CA LEU A 89 1.82 19.32 0.51
C LEU A 89 0.61 19.69 -0.38
#